data_AF-L2FYX7-F1
#
_entry.id   AF-L2FYX7-F1
#
_cell.length_a   1.000
_cell.length_b   1.000
_cell.length_c   1.000
_cell.angle_alpha   90.00
_cell.angle_beta   90.00
_cell.angle_gamma   90.00
#
_symmetry.space_group_name_H-M   'P 1'
#
loop_
_entity.id
_entity.type
_entity.pdbx_description
1 polymer ?
#
loop_
_entity_poly.entity_id
_entity_poly.type
_entity_poly.pdbx_seq_one_letter_code
_entity_poly.pdbx_strand_id
1 'polypeptide(L)'
;MDGEAAYDRCTLTGGPALMDGKKDFPCNLKLEGPVPALDDLGAIEGLSSQTSAAFQGGEQIDAVTRALLSTLFYFELTARPMKNQSSTMCVDRIVCNLDPGTDLHHLIMSLAGGEAEFFVQGVVVPLQRKSVNYRSKRFQQSIQRNVRDLDSEFPIALRVSGLGFE
;
A
#
# COMPACT_ATOMS: atom_id res chain seq x y z
N MET A 1 -16.98 3.82 -34.54
CA MET A 1 -17.37 4.07 -33.13
C MET A 1 -16.26 3.58 -32.19
N ASP A 2 -15.04 4.09 -32.42
CA ASP A 2 -14.34 5.06 -31.57
C ASP A 2 -13.98 4.63 -30.13
N GLY A 3 -13.40 3.44 -29.97
CA GLY A 3 -12.64 3.07 -28.77
C GLY A 3 -11.31 3.83 -28.62
N GLU A 4 -10.79 4.35 -29.73
CA GLU A 4 -9.51 5.08 -29.82
C GLU A 4 -9.60 6.45 -29.11
N ALA A 5 -10.75 7.14 -29.22
CA ALA A 5 -10.99 8.43 -28.57
C ALA A 5 -11.17 8.36 -27.04
N ALA A 6 -11.47 7.18 -26.51
CA ALA A 6 -11.51 6.94 -25.06
C ALA A 6 -10.09 6.69 -24.51
N TYR A 7 -9.24 6.03 -25.31
CA TYR A 7 -7.83 5.75 -24.96
C TYR A 7 -6.98 7.02 -24.95
N ASP A 8 -7.12 7.88 -25.97
CA ASP A 8 -6.36 9.14 -26.09
C ASP A 8 -6.70 10.15 -24.98
N ARG A 9 -7.87 10.04 -24.37
CA ARG A 9 -8.28 10.89 -23.25
C ARG A 9 -7.55 10.54 -21.94
N CYS A 10 -7.01 9.34 -21.83
CA CYS A 10 -6.30 8.85 -20.63
C CYS A 10 -4.78 8.95 -20.72
N THR A 11 -4.21 9.20 -21.90
CA THR A 11 -2.75 9.06 -22.15
C THR A 11 -1.97 10.38 -22.21
N LEU A 12 -2.61 11.53 -22.01
CA LEU A 12 -1.96 12.84 -22.12
C LEU A 12 -2.08 13.70 -20.86
N THR A 13 -1.43 13.31 -19.76
CA THR A 13 -0.82 14.26 -18.81
C THR A 13 0.24 13.54 -17.98
N GLY A 14 1.49 13.98 -18.11
CA GLY A 14 2.66 13.35 -17.52
C GLY A 14 2.84 13.57 -16.01
N GLY A 15 3.72 12.74 -15.44
CA GLY A 15 4.33 12.88 -14.12
C GLY A 15 3.56 12.17 -12.99
N PRO A 16 4.23 11.37 -12.13
CA PRO A 16 3.59 10.73 -10.99
C PRO A 16 3.40 11.78 -9.88
N ALA A 17 2.22 12.39 -9.85
CA ALA A 17 1.74 13.18 -8.71
C ALA A 17 1.35 12.21 -7.57
N LEU A 18 2.32 11.80 -6.76
CA LEU A 18 2.13 10.82 -5.68
C LEU A 18 1.29 11.34 -4.49
N MET A 19 0.72 12.55 -4.54
CA MET A 19 0.06 13.18 -3.38
C MET A 19 -1.24 13.94 -3.68
N ASP A 20 -1.82 13.83 -4.89
CA ASP A 20 -2.97 14.68 -5.30
C ASP A 20 -4.31 13.93 -5.43
N GLY A 21 -4.53 12.88 -4.63
CA GLY A 21 -5.84 12.21 -4.57
C GLY A 21 -6.28 11.46 -5.85
N LYS A 22 -5.41 11.32 -6.86
CA LYS A 22 -5.67 10.47 -8.03
C LYS A 22 -5.59 8.99 -7.61
N LYS A 23 -6.72 8.29 -7.72
CA LYS A 23 -6.89 6.86 -7.38
C LYS A 23 -6.66 5.92 -8.55
N ASP A 24 -6.32 6.45 -9.72
CA ASP A 24 -6.25 5.68 -10.96
C ASP A 24 -4.80 5.37 -11.34
N PHE A 25 -4.50 4.08 -11.52
CA PHE A 25 -3.20 3.58 -11.93
C PHE A 25 -3.34 2.81 -13.26
N PRO A 26 -3.26 3.49 -14.41
CA PRO A 26 -3.49 2.85 -15.70
C PRO A 26 -2.30 1.96 -16.10
N CYS A 27 -2.38 0.65 -15.84
CA CYS A 27 -1.35 -0.32 -16.22
C CYS A 27 -1.53 -0.83 -17.66
N ASN A 28 -1.48 0.09 -18.63
CA ASN A 28 -1.61 -0.25 -20.05
C ASN A 28 -0.25 -0.52 -20.68
N LEU A 29 -0.09 -1.67 -21.33
CA LEU A 29 1.09 -1.96 -22.14
C LEU A 29 0.96 -1.29 -23.51
N LYS A 30 1.99 -0.54 -23.91
CA LYS A 30 2.13 -0.10 -25.29
C LYS A 30 2.77 -1.23 -26.09
N LEU A 31 2.00 -1.82 -27.00
CA LEU A 31 2.48 -2.94 -27.82
C LEU A 31 3.48 -2.46 -28.87
N GLU A 32 4.57 -3.21 -29.03
CA GLU A 32 5.47 -3.06 -30.17
C GLU A 32 4.95 -3.88 -31.34
N GLY A 33 4.50 -3.20 -32.40
CA GLY A 33 4.02 -3.84 -33.63
C GLY A 33 2.48 -3.88 -33.76
N PRO A 34 1.95 -4.70 -34.69
CA PRO A 34 0.52 -4.81 -34.90
C PRO A 34 -0.16 -5.44 -33.70
N VAL A 35 -1.35 -4.95 -33.35
CA VAL A 35 -2.17 -5.53 -32.28
C VAL A 35 -2.60 -6.94 -32.72
N PRO A 36 -2.23 -8.00 -31.96
CA PRO A 36 -2.62 -9.36 -32.30
C PRO A 36 -4.14 -9.54 -32.20
N ALA A 37 -4.68 -10.52 -32.92
CA ALA A 37 -6.08 -10.91 -32.80
C ALA A 37 -6.35 -11.47 -31.39
N LEU A 38 -7.59 -11.34 -30.92
CA LEU A 38 -7.98 -11.76 -29.56
C LEU A 38 -7.78 -13.27 -29.33
N ASP A 39 -7.88 -14.08 -30.37
CA ASP A 39 -7.74 -15.53 -30.38
C ASP A 39 -6.34 -16.02 -30.80
N ASP A 40 -5.38 -15.12 -31.01
CA ASP A 40 -4.01 -15.48 -31.36
C ASP A 40 -3.24 -15.98 -30.13
N LEU A 41 -3.32 -17.29 -29.90
CA LEU A 41 -2.58 -17.96 -28.83
C LEU A 41 -1.05 -17.92 -29.04
N GLY A 42 -0.58 -17.71 -30.28
CA GLY A 42 0.85 -17.64 -30.60
C GLY A 42 1.49 -16.35 -30.11
N ALA A 43 0.72 -15.28 -29.96
CA ALA A 43 1.19 -13.98 -29.48
C ALA A 43 1.39 -13.94 -27.95
N ILE A 44 0.81 -14.87 -27.18
CA ILE A 44 0.75 -14.82 -25.71
C ILE A 44 2.15 -14.71 -25.08
N GLU A 45 3.12 -15.51 -25.52
CA GLU A 45 4.46 -15.53 -24.94
C GLU A 45 5.21 -14.20 -25.18
N GLY A 46 5.06 -13.64 -26.38
CA GLY A 46 5.61 -12.33 -26.72
C GLY A 46 4.99 -11.21 -25.91
N LEU A 47 3.66 -11.22 -25.75
CA LEU A 47 2.94 -10.25 -24.92
C LEU A 47 3.31 -10.36 -23.44
N SER A 48 3.46 -11.58 -22.92
CA SER A 48 3.92 -11.81 -21.55
C SER A 48 5.31 -11.22 -21.34
N SER A 49 6.22 -11.44 -22.29
CA SER A 49 7.59 -10.93 -22.22
C SER A 49 7.62 -9.39 -22.26
N GLN A 50 6.85 -8.77 -23.16
CA GLN A 50 6.73 -7.31 -23.25
C GLN A 50 6.12 -6.72 -21.97
N THR A 51 5.10 -7.38 -21.40
CA THR A 51 4.46 -6.96 -20.15
C THR A 51 5.45 -6.98 -19.00
N SER A 52 6.17 -8.09 -18.82
CA SER A 52 7.21 -8.20 -17.79
C SER A 52 8.28 -7.12 -17.96
N ALA A 53 8.79 -6.93 -19.18
CA ALA A 53 9.79 -5.90 -19.45
C ALA A 53 9.30 -4.47 -19.14
N ALA A 54 8.01 -4.18 -19.38
CA ALA A 54 7.45 -2.85 -19.16
C ALA A 54 7.16 -2.54 -17.67
N PHE A 55 6.83 -3.55 -16.87
CA PHE A 55 6.32 -3.35 -15.50
C PHE A 55 7.23 -3.90 -14.40
N GLN A 56 8.18 -4.79 -14.70
CA GLN A 56 9.09 -5.36 -13.71
C GLN A 56 9.98 -4.25 -13.12
N GLY A 57 9.85 -4.03 -11.81
CA GLY A 57 10.56 -2.96 -11.11
C GLY A 57 10.15 -1.54 -11.53
N GLY A 58 9.00 -1.40 -12.21
CA GLY A 58 8.50 -0.10 -12.65
C GLY A 58 7.86 0.70 -11.51
N GLU A 59 8.11 2.02 -11.50
CA GLU A 59 7.57 2.96 -10.50
C GLU A 59 6.03 2.89 -10.37
N GLN A 60 5.33 2.56 -11.46
CA GLN A 60 3.88 2.42 -11.47
C GLN A 60 3.39 1.24 -10.62
N ILE A 61 4.02 0.06 -10.77
CA ILE A 61 3.68 -1.12 -9.95
C ILE A 61 4.03 -0.86 -8.50
N ASP A 62 5.14 -0.18 -8.24
CA ASP A 62 5.51 0.22 -6.88
C ASP A 62 4.48 1.18 -6.27
N ALA A 63 4.01 2.16 -7.05
CA ALA A 63 2.99 3.11 -6.60
C ALA A 63 1.66 2.41 -6.28
N VAL A 64 1.20 1.51 -7.16
CA VAL A 64 0.02 0.66 -6.92
C VAL A 64 0.20 -0.17 -5.66
N THR A 65 1.36 -0.81 -5.52
CA THR A 65 1.66 -1.67 -4.37
C THR A 65 1.65 -0.87 -3.08
N ARG A 66 2.29 0.31 -3.05
CA ARG A 66 2.24 1.21 -1.88
C ARG A 66 0.82 1.66 -1.55
N ALA A 67 0.02 1.98 -2.57
CA ALA A 67 -1.38 2.37 -2.36
C ALA A 67 -2.18 1.20 -1.78
N LEU A 68 -2.09 0.00 -2.36
CA LEU A 68 -2.76 -1.20 -1.87
C LEU A 68 -2.33 -1.54 -0.44
N LEU A 69 -1.03 -1.54 -0.14
CA LEU A 69 -0.50 -1.77 1.20
C LEU A 69 -1.06 -0.76 2.21
N SER A 70 -1.21 0.51 1.83
CA SER A 70 -1.78 1.52 2.74
C SER A 70 -3.23 1.22 3.13
N THR A 71 -4.02 0.60 2.24
CA THR A 71 -5.41 0.21 2.52
C THR A 71 -5.53 -1.00 3.44
N LEU A 72 -4.45 -1.79 3.60
CA LEU A 72 -4.47 -2.96 4.47
C LEU A 72 -4.36 -2.59 5.94
N PHE A 73 -3.89 -1.40 6.29
CA PHE A 73 -3.69 -0.99 7.67
C PHE A 73 -4.65 0.13 8.06
N TYR A 74 -5.23 -0.01 9.24
CA TYR A 74 -6.06 1.03 9.83
C TYR A 74 -5.73 1.17 11.32
N PHE A 75 -6.18 2.30 11.88
CA PHE A 75 -5.88 2.69 13.23
C PHE A 75 -7.15 2.73 14.07
N GLU A 76 -7.07 2.18 15.28
CA GLU A 76 -8.20 2.15 16.21
C GLU A 76 -7.77 2.63 17.59
N LEU A 77 -8.64 3.43 18.22
CA LEU A 77 -8.56 3.74 19.64
C LEU A 77 -8.96 2.48 20.43
N THR A 78 -8.10 2.03 21.32
CA THR A 78 -8.36 0.84 22.16
C THR A 78 -8.95 1.19 23.53
N ALA A 79 -8.76 2.43 23.97
CA ALA A 79 -9.25 2.92 25.24
C ALA A 79 -9.75 4.37 25.11
N ARG A 80 -10.55 4.80 26.09
CA ARG A 80 -10.99 6.19 26.17
C ARG A 80 -9.77 7.10 26.36
N PRO A 81 -9.62 8.16 25.57
CA PRO A 81 -8.52 9.11 25.75
C PRO A 81 -8.55 9.73 27.16
N MET A 82 -7.38 9.86 27.78
CA MET A 82 -7.24 10.41 29.13
C MET A 82 -6.60 11.79 29.08
N LYS A 83 -7.33 12.79 29.58
CA LYS A 83 -6.86 14.18 29.59
C LYS A 83 -5.87 14.41 30.73
N ASN A 84 -4.68 14.87 30.36
CA ASN A 84 -3.66 15.40 31.26
C ASN A 84 -3.69 16.94 31.24
N GLN A 85 -2.84 17.59 32.04
CA GLN A 85 -2.85 19.05 32.22
C GLN A 85 -2.65 19.84 30.90
N SER A 86 -1.87 19.31 29.95
CA SER A 86 -1.52 19.99 28.69
C SER A 86 -1.72 19.15 27.43
N SER A 87 -2.16 17.89 27.56
CA SER A 87 -2.32 16.96 26.45
C SER A 87 -3.38 15.91 26.76
N THR A 88 -3.78 15.15 25.74
CA THR A 88 -4.62 13.97 25.90
C THR A 88 -3.82 12.74 25.49
N MET A 89 -3.75 11.77 26.40
CA MET A 89 -3.10 10.49 26.14
C MET A 89 -4.08 9.56 25.45
N CYS A 90 -3.65 9.00 24.32
CA CYS A 90 -4.38 7.99 23.55
C CYS A 90 -3.64 6.66 23.62
N VAL A 91 -4.41 5.58 23.76
CA VAL A 91 -3.92 4.21 23.61
C VAL A 91 -4.62 3.62 22.41
N ASP A 92 -3.83 3.32 21.40
CA ASP A 92 -4.28 2.95 20.09
C ASP A 92 -3.68 1.62 19.64
N ARG A 93 -4.16 1.11 18.51
CA ARG A 93 -3.52 0.02 17.81
C ARG A 93 -3.56 0.23 16.30
N ILE A 94 -2.51 -0.22 15.65
CA ILE A 94 -2.51 -0.47 14.20
C ILE A 94 -3.00 -1.90 13.99
N VAL A 95 -3.96 -2.06 13.09
CA VAL A 95 -4.55 -3.35 12.72
C VAL A 95 -4.37 -3.58 11.23
N CYS A 96 -4.12 -4.84 10.84
CA CYS A 96 -4.17 -5.24 9.44
C CYS A 96 -5.55 -5.83 9.12
N ASN A 97 -6.16 -5.39 8.01
CA ASN A 97 -7.46 -5.85 7.52
C ASN A 97 -7.38 -7.12 6.65
N LEU A 98 -6.18 -7.68 6.44
CA LEU A 98 -6.09 -8.99 5.82
C LEU A 98 -6.63 -10.07 6.74
N ASP A 99 -7.29 -11.04 6.12
CA ASP A 99 -7.83 -12.16 6.84
C ASP A 99 -6.71 -12.98 7.52
N PRO A 100 -6.99 -13.46 8.74
CA PRO A 100 -6.29 -14.56 9.36
C PRO A 100 -5.84 -15.69 8.45
N GLY A 101 -4.54 -15.79 8.16
CA GLY A 101 -4.04 -16.90 7.37
C GLY A 101 -2.58 -16.79 6.96
N THR A 102 -2.21 -17.68 6.03
CA THR A 102 -0.88 -17.76 5.43
C THR A 102 -0.48 -16.43 4.81
N ASP A 103 -1.38 -15.76 4.10
CA ASP A 103 -1.11 -14.51 3.38
C ASP A 103 -0.77 -13.36 4.33
N LEU A 104 -1.54 -13.17 5.40
CA LEU A 104 -1.22 -12.19 6.45
C LEU A 104 0.14 -12.50 7.08
N HIS A 105 0.43 -13.77 7.38
CA HIS A 105 1.70 -14.15 7.96
C HIS A 105 2.86 -13.81 7.03
N HIS A 106 2.78 -14.20 5.75
CA HIS A 106 3.78 -13.86 4.75
C HIS A 106 3.97 -12.36 4.63
N LEU A 107 2.89 -11.58 4.50
CA LEU A 107 2.98 -10.13 4.39
C LEU A 107 3.73 -9.53 5.59
N ILE A 108 3.34 -9.89 6.82
CA ILE A 108 3.97 -9.32 8.03
C ILE A 108 5.42 -9.76 8.16
N MET A 109 5.75 -11.01 7.80
CA MET A 109 7.14 -11.48 7.80
C MET A 109 7.99 -10.74 6.76
N SER A 110 7.46 -10.54 5.54
CA SER A 110 8.15 -9.81 4.48
C SER A 110 8.37 -8.34 4.86
N LEU A 111 7.34 -7.66 5.36
CA LEU A 111 7.45 -6.27 5.81
C LEU A 111 8.42 -6.14 7.00
N ALA A 112 8.36 -7.05 7.98
CA ALA A 112 9.31 -7.05 9.09
C ALA A 112 10.74 -7.43 8.67
N GLY A 113 10.89 -8.20 7.60
CA GLY A 113 12.18 -8.57 7.02
C GLY A 113 12.82 -7.41 6.26
N GLY A 114 12.02 -6.64 5.51
CA GLY A 114 12.43 -5.44 4.78
C GLY A 114 12.41 -4.15 5.61
N GLU A 115 12.58 -4.24 6.93
CA GLU A 115 12.66 -3.07 7.82
C GLU A 115 11.51 -2.06 7.64
N ALA A 116 10.29 -2.56 7.42
CA ALA A 116 9.12 -1.70 7.34
C ALA A 116 8.79 -1.06 8.70
N GLU A 117 8.38 0.21 8.67
CA GLU A 117 8.17 1.02 9.86
C GLU A 117 6.93 1.88 9.72
N PHE A 118 6.17 1.99 10.81
CA PHE A 118 5.12 2.99 10.88
C PHE A 118 5.68 4.31 11.39
N PHE A 119 5.23 5.41 10.83
CA PHE A 119 5.48 6.77 11.32
C PHE A 119 4.16 7.30 11.87
N VAL A 120 4.09 7.50 13.18
CA VAL A 120 2.91 8.04 13.85
C VAL A 120 3.32 9.34 14.53
N GLN A 121 2.77 10.48 14.10
CA GLN A 121 3.16 11.80 14.64
C GLN A 121 4.68 12.07 14.57
N GLY A 122 5.34 11.60 13.51
CA GLY A 122 6.79 11.74 13.35
C GLY A 122 7.63 10.78 14.21
N VAL A 123 6.99 9.91 15.01
CA VAL A 123 7.68 8.86 15.78
C VAL A 123 7.71 7.58 14.97
N VAL A 124 8.91 7.00 14.85
CA VAL A 124 9.11 5.69 14.25
C VAL A 124 8.62 4.61 15.19
N VAL A 125 7.77 3.74 14.68
CA VAL A 125 7.22 2.57 15.36
C VAL A 125 7.58 1.35 14.49
N PRO A 126 8.67 0.63 14.84
CA PRO A 126 9.12 -0.52 14.06
C PRO A 126 8.05 -1.61 14.01
N LEU A 127 7.84 -2.21 12.85
CA LEU A 127 6.87 -3.29 12.70
C LEU A 127 7.38 -4.56 13.41
N GLN A 128 6.59 -5.08 14.35
CA GLN A 128 7.02 -6.20 15.19
C GLN A 128 6.41 -7.52 14.72
N ARG A 129 7.24 -8.52 14.41
CA ARG A 129 6.78 -9.88 14.04
C ARG A 129 5.86 -10.51 15.08
N LYS A 130 6.13 -10.24 16.37
CA LYS A 130 5.35 -10.70 17.52
C LYS A 130 3.96 -10.05 17.63
N SER A 131 3.68 -9.02 16.84
CA SER A 131 2.35 -8.37 16.77
C SER A 131 1.33 -9.18 15.99
N VAL A 132 1.72 -10.29 15.36
CA VAL A 132 0.77 -11.30 14.88
C VAL A 132 0.30 -12.11 16.08
N ASN A 133 -0.95 -11.87 16.50
CA ASN A 133 -1.55 -12.67 17.55
C ASN A 133 -2.04 -13.99 16.96
N TYR A 134 -1.42 -15.11 17.32
CA TYR A 134 -1.79 -16.43 16.80
C TYR A 134 -3.19 -16.92 17.23
N ARG A 135 -3.78 -16.33 18.28
CA ARG A 135 -5.14 -16.68 18.76
C ARG A 135 -6.23 -15.93 18.02
N SER A 136 -6.08 -14.61 17.83
CA SER A 136 -7.00 -13.82 17.01
C SER A 136 -6.68 -13.91 15.52
N LYS A 137 -5.51 -14.48 15.20
CA LYS A 137 -4.91 -14.60 13.87
C LYS A 137 -4.82 -13.26 13.12
N ARG A 138 -4.86 -12.13 13.83
CA ARG A 138 -4.75 -10.79 13.24
C ARG A 138 -3.46 -10.13 13.68
N PHE A 139 -2.94 -9.26 12.82
CA PHE A 139 -1.87 -8.35 13.20
C PHE A 139 -2.46 -7.19 14.02
N GLN A 140 -1.91 -6.98 15.21
CA GLN A 140 -2.25 -5.85 16.07
C GLN A 140 -0.99 -5.33 16.76
N GLN A 141 -0.71 -4.05 16.58
CA GLN A 141 0.42 -3.39 17.22
C GLN A 141 -0.04 -2.19 18.04
N SER A 142 0.11 -2.29 19.36
CA SER A 142 -0.30 -1.23 20.29
C SER A 142 0.65 -0.05 20.27
N ILE A 143 0.09 1.15 20.33
CA ILE A 143 0.81 2.41 20.31
C ILE A 143 0.20 3.32 21.37
N GLN A 144 1.06 4.03 22.10
CA GLN A 144 0.63 5.06 23.03
C GLN A 144 1.20 6.40 22.57
N ARG A 145 0.36 7.43 22.56
CA ARG A 145 0.74 8.77 22.10
C ARG A 145 0.02 9.86 22.86
N ASN A 146 0.53 11.08 22.76
CA ASN A 146 -0.11 12.27 23.32
C ASN A 146 -0.51 13.20 22.17
N VAL A 147 -1.79 13.57 22.14
CA VAL A 147 -2.32 14.61 21.25
C VAL A 147 -2.58 15.89 22.03
N ARG A 148 -2.63 17.03 21.34
CA ARG A 148 -3.00 18.30 21.97
C ARG A 148 -4.45 18.28 22.44
N ASP A 149 -5.35 17.89 21.55
CA ASP A 149 -6.79 17.72 21.76
C ASP A 149 -7.33 16.61 20.83
N LEU A 150 -8.61 16.27 20.96
CA LEU A 150 -9.25 15.19 20.20
C LEU A 150 -9.56 15.54 18.74
N ASP A 151 -9.59 16.83 18.43
CA ASP A 151 -9.88 17.34 17.07
C ASP A 151 -8.58 17.50 16.26
N SER A 152 -7.43 17.31 16.90
CA SER A 152 -6.11 17.38 16.27
C SER A 152 -5.91 16.23 15.29
N GLU A 153 -5.81 16.57 14.00
CA GLU A 153 -5.33 15.66 12.98
C GLU A 153 -3.85 15.31 13.21
N PHE A 154 -3.47 14.10 12.80
CA PHE A 154 -2.08 13.66 12.88
C PHE A 154 -1.74 12.71 11.74
N PRO A 155 -0.51 12.79 11.20
CA PRO A 155 -0.10 11.93 10.11
C PRO A 155 0.23 10.52 10.62
N ILE A 156 -0.18 9.53 9.83
CA ILE A 156 0.24 8.14 9.93
C ILE A 156 0.76 7.72 8.56
N ALA A 157 1.94 7.10 8.50
CA ALA A 157 2.48 6.55 7.28
C ALA A 157 3.10 5.17 7.53
N LEU A 158 3.10 4.31 6.52
CA LEU A 158 3.91 3.09 6.47
C LEU A 158 5.06 3.34 5.51
N ARG A 159 6.29 3.28 6.04
CA ARG A 159 7.50 3.26 5.24
C ARG A 159 7.88 1.81 4.99
N VAL A 160 8.13 1.47 3.73
CA VAL A 160 8.63 0.16 3.34
C VAL A 160 9.96 0.37 2.63
N SER A 161 11.02 -0.21 3.16
CA SER A 161 12.35 -0.17 2.56
C SER A 161 12.54 -1.43 1.73
N GLY A 162 12.69 -1.29 0.41
CA GLY A 162 12.96 -2.43 -0.47
C GLY A 162 11.85 -3.50 -0.47
N LEU A 163 10.71 -3.20 -1.10
CA LEU A 163 9.85 -4.26 -1.65
C LEU A 163 10.56 -4.88 -2.85
N GLY A 164 11.68 -5.56 -2.59
CA GLY A 164 12.31 -6.46 -3.54
C GLY A 164 11.43 -7.69 -3.64
N PHE A 165 10.45 -7.67 -4.54
CA PHE A 165 9.99 -8.91 -5.13
C PHE A 165 11.12 -9.40 -6.03
N GLU A 166 12.11 -10.08 -5.44
CA GLU A 166 13.04 -10.93 -6.18
C GLU A 166 12.31 -12.18 -6.69
#